data_AF-A0A1G8I6U0-F1
#
_entry.id   AF-A0A1G8I6U0-F1
#
_cell.length_a   1.000
_cell.length_b   1.000
_cell.length_c   1.000
_cell.angle_alpha   90.00
_cell.angle_beta   90.00
_cell.angle_gamma   90.00
#
_symmetry.space_group_name_H-M   'P 1'
#
loop_
_entity.id
_entity.type
_entity.pdbx_description
1 polymer ?
#
loop_
_entity_poly.entity_id
_entity_poly.type
_entity_poly.pdbx_seq_one_letter_code
_entity_poly.pdbx_strand_id
1 'polypeptide(L)' 'MYSTLYNIYWHIRAARNLSIKRKYYRLAAGEKKRLVLAGVDREELRLLCRHLANPCNRFSERSLIAYKEHLQKMKFSV' A
#
# COMPACT_ATOMS: atom_id res chain seq x y z
N MET A 1 -2.47 -11.02 3.36
CA MET A 1 -2.37 -9.87 4.30
C MET A 1 -2.89 -8.55 3.71
N TYR A 2 -2.62 -8.23 2.44
CA TYR A 2 -3.01 -6.93 1.83
C TYR A 2 -4.13 -6.98 0.76
N SER A 3 -4.80 -8.13 0.56
CA SER A 3 -5.75 -8.36 -0.54
C SER A 3 -6.82 -7.27 -0.68
N THR A 4 -7.39 -6.81 0.44
CA THR A 4 -8.36 -5.71 0.48
C THR A 4 -7.77 -4.41 -0.09
N LEU A 5 -6.55 -4.06 0.32
CA LEU A 5 -5.87 -2.84 -0.13
C LEU A 5 -5.55 -2.90 -1.63
N TYR A 6 -5.09 -4.05 -2.13
CA TYR A 6 -4.87 -4.27 -3.57
C TYR A 6 -6.16 -4.08 -4.37
N ASN A 7 -7.27 -4.65 -3.90
CA ASN A 7 -8.57 -4.52 -4.58
C ASN A 7 -9.04 -3.06 -4.60
N ILE A 8 -8.93 -2.34 -3.48
CA ILE A 8 -9.27 -0.92 -3.40
C ILE A 8 -8.47 -0.10 -4.42
N TYR A 9 -7.15 -0.28 -4.48
CA TYR A 9 -6.32 0.46 -5.44
C TYR A 9 -6.58 0.05 -6.89
N TRP A 10 -6.93 -1.21 -7.14
CA TRP A 10 -7.39 -1.63 -8.47
C TRP A 10 -8.63 -0.83 -8.89
N HIS A 11 -9.63 -0.71 -8.02
CA HIS A 11 -10.82 0.10 -8.29
C HIS A 11 -10.49 1.59 -8.46
N ILE A 12 -9.54 2.15 -7.70
CA ILE A 12 -9.09 3.53 -7.86
C ILE A 12 -8.52 3.77 -9.27
N ARG A 13 -7.72 2.83 -9.78
CA ARG A 13 -7.12 2.91 -11.12
C ARG A 13 -8.14 2.68 -12.23
N ALA A 14 -9.06 1.74 -12.04
CA ALA A 14 -10.09 1.39 -13.01
C ALA A 14 -11.22 2.45 -13.09
N ALA A 15 -11.49 3.16 -12.01
CA ALA A 15 -12.56 4.15 -11.95
C ALA A 15 -12.28 5.33 -12.89
N ARG A 16 -13.25 5.65 -13.76
CA ARG A 16 -13.26 6.89 -14.56
C ARG A 16 -13.94 8.06 -13.84
N ASN A 17 -14.91 7.76 -12.98
CA ASN A 17 -15.69 8.75 -12.23
C ASN A 17 -14.98 9.21 -10.93
N LEU A 18 -14.91 10.52 -10.71
CA LEU A 18 -14.28 11.13 -9.54
C LEU A 18 -14.96 10.78 -8.21
N SER A 19 -16.29 10.67 -8.17
CA SER A 19 -17.04 10.28 -6.97
C SER A 19 -16.68 8.86 -6.53
N ILE A 20 -16.57 7.95 -7.50
CA ILE A 20 -16.14 6.56 -7.26
C ILE A 20 -14.69 6.55 -6.74
N LYS A 21 -13.77 7.30 -7.37
CA LYS A 21 -12.39 7.43 -6.86
C LYS A 21 -12.36 7.91 -5.41
N ARG A 22 -13.11 8.97 -5.07
CA ARG A 22 -13.20 9.50 -3.70
C ARG A 22 -13.75 8.48 -2.71
N LYS A 23 -14.76 7.70 -3.09
CA LYS A 23 -15.27 6.58 -2.28
C LYS A 23 -14.16 5.59 -1.96
N TYR A 24 -13.43 5.12 -2.97
CA TYR A 24 -12.36 4.14 -2.74
C TYR A 24 -11.15 4.72 -2.00
N TYR A 25 -10.81 6.00 -2.17
CA TYR A 25 -9.79 6.63 -1.34
C TYR A 25 -10.17 6.69 0.15
N ARG A 26 -11.46 6.92 0.47
CA ARG A 26 -11.95 6.83 1.86
C ARG A 26 -11.84 5.40 2.41
N LEU A 27 -12.19 4.40 1.60
CA LEU A 27 -12.01 2.98 1.97
C LEU A 27 -10.53 2.64 2.19
N ALA A 28 -9.63 3.13 1.32
CA ALA A 28 -8.19 2.95 1.48
C ALA A 28 -7.69 3.55 2.80
N ALA A 29 -8.19 4.73 3.20
CA ALA A 29 -7.82 5.36 4.47
C ALA A 29 -8.24 4.52 5.68
N GLY A 30 -9.47 3.97 5.66
CA GLY A 30 -9.94 3.07 6.71
C GLY A 30 -9.11 1.79 6.80
N GLU A 31 -8.80 1.17 5.67
CA GLU A 31 -7.98 -0.04 5.62
C GLU A 31 -6.54 0.21 6.07
N LYS A 32 -5.95 1.34 5.68
CA LYS A 32 -4.61 1.74 6.17
C LYS A 32 -4.60 1.86 7.70
N LYS A 33 -5.62 2.51 8.28
CA LYS A 33 -5.75 2.63 9.74
C LYS A 33 -5.86 1.24 10.40
N ARG A 34 -6.67 0.35 9.84
CA ARG A 34 -6.80 -1.04 10.32
C ARG A 34 -5.47 -1.79 10.31
N LEU A 35 -4.70 -1.69 9.23
CA LEU A 35 -3.40 -2.35 9.08
C LEU A 35 -2.37 -1.82 10.08
N VAL A 36 -2.30 -0.50 10.28
CA VAL A 36 -1.41 0.09 11.29
C VAL A 36 -1.78 -0.38 12.70
N LEU A 37 -3.07 -0.45 13.02
CA LEU A 37 -3.54 -0.99 14.32
C LEU A 37 -3.22 -2.48 14.48
N ALA A 38 -3.17 -3.23 13.39
CA ALA A 38 -2.76 -4.64 13.38
C ALA A 38 -1.23 -4.84 13.44
N GLY A 39 -0.45 -3.77 13.64
CA GLY A 39 1.01 -3.84 13.78
C GLY A 39 1.78 -3.83 12.46
N VAL A 40 1.14 -3.50 11.33
CA VAL A 40 1.86 -3.30 10.06
C VAL A 40 2.69 -2.02 10.13
N ASP A 41 3.94 -2.09 9.67
CA ASP A 41 4.83 -0.95 9.62
C ASP A 41 4.28 0.17 8.72
N ARG A 42 4.38 1.42 9.21
CA ARG A 42 3.80 2.58 8.53
C ARG A 42 4.51 2.92 7.23
N GLU A 43 5.83 2.74 7.18
CA GLU A 43 6.64 3.07 6.01
C GLU A 43 6.49 1.98 4.93
N GLU A 44 6.43 0.70 5.31
CA GLU A 44 6.07 -0.39 4.41
C GLU A 44 4.72 -0.10 3.75
N LEU A 45 3.72 0.28 4.56
CA LEU A 45 2.38 0.58 4.08
C LEU A 45 2.35 1.81 3.17
N ARG A 46 3.14 2.85 3.48
CA ARG A 46 3.27 4.06 2.64
C ARG A 46 3.85 3.74 1.28
N LEU A 47 4.95 2.99 1.24
CA LEU A 47 5.62 2.57 0.01
C LEU A 47 4.74 1.64 -0.81
N LEU A 48 4.03 0.69 -0.16
CA LEU A 48 3.07 -0.18 -0.81
C LEU A 48 1.96 0.64 -1.48
N CYS A 49 1.35 1.57 -0.75
CA CYS A 49 0.31 2.45 -1.29
C CYS A 49 0.79 3.26 -2.51
N ARG A 50 2.02 3.77 -2.47
CA ARG A 50 2.62 4.52 -3.57
C ARG A 50 2.80 3.64 -4.81
N HIS A 51 3.29 2.42 -4.63
CA HIS A 51 3.42 1.44 -5.71
C HIS A 51 2.04 1.05 -6.27
N LEU A 52 1.06 0.78 -5.40
CA LEU A 52 -0.30 0.43 -5.83
C LEU A 52 -1.00 1.57 -6.58
N ALA A 53 -0.72 2.83 -6.28
CA ALA A 53 -1.28 3.95 -7.03
C ALA A 53 -0.81 3.95 -8.49
N ASN A 54 0.44 3.56 -8.75
CA ASN A 54 1.01 3.45 -10.09
C ASN A 54 2.00 2.26 -10.18
N PRO A 55 1.51 1.04 -10.46
CA PRO A 55 2.35 -0.16 -10.49
C PRO A 55 3.46 -0.13 -11.54
N CYS A 56 3.30 0.64 -12.62
CA CYS A 56 4.31 0.77 -13.67
C CYS A 56 5.51 1.63 -13.26
N ASN A 57 5.45 2.31 -12.11
CA ASN A 57 6.56 3.11 -11.62
C ASN A 57 7.63 2.24 -10.95
N ARG A 58 8.68 1.92 -11.72
CA ARG A 58 9.84 1.11 -11.29
C ARG A 58 10.55 1.66 -10.05
N PHE A 59 10.57 2.99 -9.84
CA PHE A 59 11.21 3.57 -8.66
C PHE A 59 10.41 3.28 -7.39
N SER A 60 9.08 3.30 -7.48
CA SER A 60 8.20 2.96 -6.35
C SER A 60 8.30 1.49 -5.96
N GLU A 61 8.42 0.61 -6.96
CA GLU A 61 8.63 -0.82 -6.78
C GLU A 61 9.98 -1.09 -6.11
N ARG A 62 11.07 -0.53 -6.66
CA ARG A 62 12.42 -0.66 -6.08
C ARG A 62 12.48 -0.19 -4.63
N SER A 63 11.86 0.94 -4.33
CA SER A 63 11.82 1.48 -2.96
C SER A 63 11.09 0.54 -1.99
N LEU A 64 9.96 -0.04 -2.42
CA LEU A 64 9.20 -1.00 -1.63
C LEU A 64 9.99 -2.29 -1.37
N ILE A 65 10.66 -2.81 -2.40
CA ILE A 65 11.48 -4.03 -2.28
C ILE A 65 12.64 -3.79 -1.33
N ALA A 66 13.42 -2.73 -1.53
CA ALA A 66 14.55 -2.39 -0.67
C ALA A 66 14.15 -2.23 0.80
N TYR A 67 13.00 -1.59 1.05
CA TYR A 67 12.50 -1.43 2.42
C TYR A 67 12.07 -2.76 3.05
N LYS A 68 11.45 -3.65 2.28
CA LYS A 68 11.10 -5.01 2.76
C LYS A 68 12.32 -5.84 3.09
N GLU A 69 13.35 -5.79 2.25
CA GLU A 69 14.64 -6.47 2.53
C GLU A 69 15.29 -5.93 3.80
N HIS A 70 15.25 -4.61 4.00
CA HIS A 70 15.74 -3.98 5.22
C HIS A 70 14.97 -4.44 6.47
N LEU A 71 13.62 -4.45 6.42
CA LEU A 71 12.80 -4.99 7.50
C LEU A 71 13.09 -6.46 7.79
N GLN A 72 13.31 -7.25 6.74
CA GLN A 72 13.64 -8.66 6.87
C GLN A 72 14.99 -8.84 7.59
N LYS A 73 16.03 -8.11 7.17
CA LYS A 73 17.35 -8.12 7.83
C LYS A 73 17.24 -7.77 9.31
N MET A 74 16.49 -6.72 9.66
CA MET A 74 16.27 -6.32 11.06
C MET A 74 15.59 -7.41 11.89
N LYS A 75 14.67 -8.19 11.32
CA LYS A 75 13.98 -9.28 12.02
C LYS A 75 14.88 -10.49 12.30
N PHE A 76 15.95 -10.68 11.53
CA PHE A 76 16.88 -11.81 11.67
C PHE A 76 18.16 -11.45 12.45
N SER A 77 18.35 -10.19 12.85
CA SER A 77 19.50 -9.73 13.64
C SER A 77 19.21 -9.68 15.16
N VAL A 78 18.14 -10.32 15.60
CA VAL A 78 17.74 -10.55 17.00
C VAL A 78 17.77 -12.05 17.25
#